data_AF-A0A0A2EWS3-F1
#
_entry.id   AF-A0A0A2EWS3-F1
#
_cell.length_a   1.000
_cell.length_b   1.000
_cell.length_c   1.000
_cell.angle_alpha   90.00
_cell.angle_beta   90.00
_cell.angle_gamma   90.00
#
_symmetry.space_group_name_H-M   'P 1'
#
loop_
_entity.id
_entity.type
_entity.pdbx_description
1 polymer ?
#
loop_
_entity_poly.entity_id
_entity_poly.type
_entity_poly.pdbx_seq_one_letter_code
_entity_poly.pdbx_strand_id
1 'polypeptide(L)'
;MAGGNPTLYGYVCDPNIETDTLGLRCKKTSYNGVSRRDTFRQAKRDADIPMNQQPINVYREPLLDGGGNKIIGKDGKIVYTRNYVFKNTKSETIVIKEHSLGHTKATSGHGAEPHFNVRPINNTQTGYVESTYGHYNF
;
A
#
# COMPACT_ATOMS: atom_id res chain seq x y z
N MET A 1 49.85 4.04 -2.84
CA MET A 1 48.73 4.90 -3.26
C MET A 1 47.65 4.00 -3.83
N ALA A 2 46.65 3.66 -3.02
CA ALA A 2 45.56 2.77 -3.39
C ALA A 2 44.34 3.08 -2.52
N GLY A 3 43.15 2.94 -3.11
CA GLY A 3 41.89 2.81 -2.36
C GLY A 3 40.96 3.99 -2.53
N GLY A 4 40.10 3.89 -3.54
CA GLY A 4 39.04 4.86 -3.82
C GLY A 4 38.06 5.01 -2.66
N ASN A 5 37.56 6.24 -2.56
CA ASN A 5 36.41 6.70 -1.81
C ASN A 5 35.32 5.61 -1.70
N PRO A 6 34.99 5.08 -0.50
CA PRO A 6 33.88 4.15 -0.37
C PRO A 6 32.59 4.90 -0.70
N THR A 7 32.00 4.53 -1.83
CA THR A 7 30.72 5.04 -2.31
C THR A 7 29.66 4.88 -1.24
N LEU A 8 28.94 5.98 -0.99
CA LEU A 8 27.67 6.09 -0.28
C LEU A 8 26.90 4.76 -0.30
N TYR A 9 26.81 4.09 0.85
CA TYR A 9 26.06 2.85 1.04
C TYR A 9 24.59 3.11 0.66
N GLY A 10 24.23 2.81 -0.58
CA GLY A 10 22.83 2.77 -0.99
C GLY A 10 22.18 1.61 -0.26
N TYR A 11 21.34 1.91 0.73
CA TYR A 11 20.51 0.91 1.38
C TYR A 11 19.62 0.25 0.32
N VAL A 12 19.98 -0.95 -0.09
CA VAL A 12 19.17 -1.77 -1.00
C VAL A 12 18.03 -2.34 -0.18
N CYS A 13 16.80 -2.11 -0.63
CA CYS A 13 15.61 -2.79 -0.14
C CYS A 13 15.79 -4.31 -0.27
N ASP A 14 16.22 -4.98 0.79
CA ASP A 14 16.24 -6.44 0.86
C ASP A 14 14.89 -6.93 1.38
N PRO A 15 14.05 -7.56 0.54
CA PRO A 15 12.77 -8.11 0.98
C PRO A 15 12.90 -9.25 2.00
N ASN A 16 14.11 -9.74 2.29
CA ASN A 16 14.38 -10.86 3.21
C ASN A 16 14.83 -10.43 4.62
N ILE A 17 15.01 -9.13 4.89
CA ILE A 17 15.41 -8.66 6.23
C ILE A 17 14.15 -8.36 7.06
N GLU A 18 13.93 -9.15 8.11
CA GLU A 18 12.80 -8.99 9.05
C GLU A 18 12.99 -7.83 10.05
N THR A 19 14.18 -7.23 10.13
CA THR A 19 14.45 -6.06 10.98
C THR A 19 15.19 -5.00 10.19
N ASP A 20 14.44 -4.05 9.64
CA ASP A 20 15.03 -2.81 9.18
C ASP A 20 15.22 -1.85 10.35
N THR A 21 16.47 -1.74 10.80
CA THR A 21 16.92 -0.87 11.91
C THR A 21 16.62 0.61 11.66
N LEU A 22 16.33 1.02 10.41
CA LEU A 22 15.98 2.39 10.02
C LEU A 22 14.49 2.58 9.68
N GLY A 23 13.70 1.50 9.56
CA GLY A 23 12.27 1.57 9.28
C GLY A 23 11.88 1.99 7.84
N LEU A 24 12.81 1.96 6.88
CA LEU A 24 12.54 1.99 5.44
C LEU A 24 11.82 0.70 4.99
N ARG A 25 10.51 0.68 5.18
CA ARG A 25 9.65 -0.34 4.56
C ARG A 25 9.77 -0.25 3.03
N CYS A 26 9.62 -1.38 2.34
CA CYS A 26 9.82 -1.48 0.90
C CYS A 26 8.51 -1.75 0.19
N LYS A 27 8.33 -1.18 -1.00
CA LYS A 27 7.13 -1.35 -1.84
C LYS A 27 6.75 -2.81 -2.12
N LYS A 28 7.68 -3.76 -1.98
CA LYS A 28 7.45 -5.19 -2.27
C LYS A 28 7.11 -6.03 -1.04
N THR A 29 7.19 -5.48 0.16
CA THR A 29 6.88 -6.20 1.40
C THR A 29 5.40 -6.03 1.77
N SER A 30 4.94 -6.86 2.70
CA SER A 30 3.54 -6.91 3.11
C SER A 30 3.38 -6.98 4.61
N TYR A 31 2.31 -6.38 5.10
CA TYR A 31 1.86 -6.48 6.48
C TYR A 31 0.63 -7.37 6.55
N ASN A 32 0.61 -8.33 7.48
CA ASN A 32 -0.54 -9.19 7.72
C ASN A 32 -1.15 -8.80 9.07
N GLY A 33 -2.26 -8.06 9.05
CA GLY A 33 -2.96 -7.68 10.28
C GLY A 33 -3.96 -8.73 10.72
N VAL A 34 -4.36 -8.65 12.00
CA VAL A 34 -5.30 -9.62 12.61
C VAL A 34 -6.73 -9.37 12.14
N SER A 35 -7.02 -8.18 11.64
CA SER A 35 -8.33 -7.81 11.11
C SER A 35 -8.22 -6.63 10.14
N ARG A 36 -9.25 -6.44 9.32
CA ARG A 36 -9.37 -5.27 8.44
C ARG A 36 -9.15 -3.93 9.18
N ARG A 37 -9.64 -3.82 10.42
CA ARG A 37 -9.49 -2.60 11.22
C ARG A 37 -8.05 -2.40 11.67
N ASP A 38 -7.40 -3.46 12.12
CA ASP A 38 -6.00 -3.44 12.55
C ASP A 38 -5.09 -3.02 11.38
N THR A 39 -5.27 -3.68 10.25
CA THR A 39 -4.55 -3.42 9.01
C THR A 39 -4.75 -1.98 8.51
N PHE A 40 -5.98 -1.47 8.51
CA PHE A 40 -6.25 -0.07 8.15
C PHE A 40 -5.58 0.93 9.10
N ARG A 41 -5.53 0.61 10.40
CA ARG A 41 -4.83 1.46 11.39
C ARG A 41 -3.32 1.44 11.20
N GLN A 42 -2.75 0.28 10.86
CA GLN A 42 -1.32 0.19 10.55
C GLN A 42 -0.98 0.99 9.28
N ALA A 43 -1.79 0.89 8.23
CA ALA A 43 -1.62 1.69 7.01
C ALA A 43 -1.67 3.19 7.29
N LYS A 44 -2.58 3.66 8.15
CA LYS A 44 -2.61 5.07 8.59
C LYS A 44 -1.33 5.46 9.34
N ARG A 45 -0.88 4.64 10.28
CA ARG A 45 0.32 4.91 11.10
C ARG A 45 1.56 5.05 10.23
N ASP A 46 1.76 4.11 9.32
CA ASP A 46 2.94 4.07 8.43
C ASP A 46 2.96 5.22 7.43
N ALA A 47 1.78 5.74 7.08
CA ALA A 47 1.63 6.85 6.15
C ALA A 47 1.64 8.23 6.85
N ASP A 48 1.99 8.28 8.15
CA ASP A 48 1.96 9.48 8.97
C ASP A 48 0.57 10.16 9.04
N ILE A 49 -0.52 9.38 8.99
CA ILE A 49 -1.90 9.88 9.05
C ILE A 49 -2.40 9.84 10.51
N PRO A 50 -2.84 10.97 11.10
CA PRO A 50 -3.41 10.98 12.44
C PRO A 50 -4.53 9.97 12.62
N MET A 51 -4.43 9.14 13.66
CA MET A 51 -5.34 7.99 13.83
C MET A 51 -6.81 8.39 14.00
N ASN A 52 -7.07 9.56 14.56
CA ASN A 52 -8.40 10.15 14.75
C ASN A 52 -8.94 10.89 13.51
N GLN A 53 -8.09 11.19 12.51
CA GLN A 53 -8.52 11.88 11.31
C GLN A 53 -9.55 11.04 10.53
N GLN A 54 -10.67 11.66 10.18
CA GLN A 54 -11.64 11.14 9.24
C GLN A 54 -11.18 11.42 7.80
N PRO A 55 -11.51 10.54 6.83
CA PRO A 55 -11.16 10.78 5.44
C PRO A 55 -11.79 12.09 4.95
N ILE A 56 -11.00 12.88 4.23
CA ILE A 56 -11.43 14.11 3.56
C ILE A 56 -12.44 13.78 2.46
N ASN A 57 -12.23 12.65 1.80
CA ASN A 57 -13.12 12.13 0.77
C ASN A 57 -13.10 10.60 0.78
N VAL A 58 -14.23 9.99 0.40
CA VAL A 58 -14.36 8.55 0.15
C VAL A 58 -15.03 8.36 -1.19
N TYR A 59 -14.36 7.66 -2.10
CA TYR A 59 -14.87 7.38 -3.43
C TYR A 59 -14.67 5.92 -3.82
N ARG A 60 -15.30 5.51 -4.91
CA ARG A 60 -15.22 4.16 -5.46
C ARG A 60 -14.73 4.23 -6.90
N GLU A 61 -13.90 3.27 -7.27
CA GLU A 61 -13.47 3.06 -8.66
C GLU A 61 -13.54 1.57 -8.99
N PRO A 62 -13.66 1.18 -10.26
CA PRO A 62 -13.60 -0.22 -10.65
C PRO A 62 -12.30 -0.88 -10.18
N LEU A 63 -12.40 -2.08 -9.60
CA LEU A 63 -11.25 -2.93 -9.38
C LEU A 63 -10.76 -3.41 -10.75
N LEU A 64 -9.48 -3.18 -11.03
CA LEU A 64 -8.86 -3.58 -12.29
C LEU A 64 -8.03 -4.85 -12.09
N ASP A 65 -7.95 -5.69 -13.12
CA ASP A 65 -6.99 -6.77 -13.18
C ASP A 65 -5.58 -6.27 -13.53
N GLY A 66 -4.59 -7.17 -13.53
CA GLY A 66 -3.21 -6.81 -13.87
C GLY A 66 -3.02 -6.27 -15.30
N GLY A 67 -4.03 -6.42 -16.18
CA GLY A 67 -4.05 -5.87 -17.54
C GLY A 67 -4.87 -4.58 -17.69
N GLY A 68 -5.41 -4.04 -16.59
CA GLY A 68 -6.23 -2.81 -16.61
C GLY A 68 -7.71 -3.03 -16.94
N ASN A 69 -8.17 -4.28 -17.06
CA ASN A 69 -9.57 -4.59 -17.33
C ASN A 69 -10.38 -4.59 -16.04
N LYS A 70 -11.64 -4.16 -16.10
CA LYS A 70 -12.54 -4.17 -14.94
C LYS A 70 -12.85 -5.61 -14.54
N ILE A 71 -12.75 -5.91 -13.24
CA ILE A 71 -13.15 -7.19 -12.70
C ILE A 71 -14.67 -7.24 -12.59
N ILE A 72 -15.27 -8.28 -13.17
CA ILE A 72 -16.71 -8.56 -13.10
C ILE A 72 -16.93 -9.69 -12.08
N GLY A 73 -17.80 -9.44 -11.11
CA GLY A 73 -18.20 -10.40 -10.08
C GLY A 73 -19.07 -11.53 -10.65
N LYS A 74 -19.31 -12.56 -9.83
CA LYS A 74 -20.16 -13.71 -10.21
C LYS A 74 -21.60 -13.30 -10.53
N ASP A 75 -22.05 -12.16 -10.03
CA ASP A 75 -23.35 -11.56 -10.27
C ASP A 75 -23.42 -10.72 -11.56
N GLY A 76 -22.35 -10.72 -12.36
CA GLY A 76 -22.26 -9.95 -13.61
C GLY A 76 -22.02 -8.45 -13.41
N LYS A 77 -21.77 -7.99 -12.17
CA LYS A 77 -21.55 -6.57 -11.88
C LYS A 77 -20.07 -6.24 -11.72
N ILE A 78 -19.70 -4.99 -12.00
CA ILE A 78 -18.33 -4.51 -11.75
C ILE A 78 -18.04 -4.56 -10.25
N VAL A 79 -16.89 -5.13 -9.90
CA VAL A 79 -16.34 -5.05 -8.55
C VAL A 79 -15.70 -3.69 -8.36
N TYR A 80 -16.02 -3.01 -7.26
CA TYR A 80 -15.48 -1.68 -6.96
C TYR A 80 -14.55 -1.73 -5.75
N THR A 81 -13.46 -0.99 -5.84
CA THR A 81 -12.60 -0.65 -4.70
C THR A 81 -13.23 0.50 -3.91
N ARG A 82 -12.76 0.70 -2.68
CA ARG A 82 -13.10 1.89 -1.89
C ARG A 82 -11.82 2.62 -1.53
N ASN A 83 -11.78 3.91 -1.82
CA ASN A 83 -10.61 4.73 -1.64
C ASN A 83 -10.89 5.81 -0.59
N TYR A 84 -9.98 5.94 0.37
CA TYR A 84 -10.06 6.91 1.45
C TYR A 84 -8.95 7.94 1.29
N VAL A 85 -9.30 9.22 1.20
CA VAL A 85 -8.35 10.32 1.02
C VAL A 85 -8.06 10.98 2.36
N PHE A 86 -6.79 11.16 2.68
CA PHE A 86 -6.30 11.80 3.91
C PHE A 86 -5.24 12.84 3.60
N LYS A 87 -4.96 13.69 4.60
CA LYS A 87 -3.72 14.46 4.68
C LYS A 87 -2.85 13.88 5.78
N ASN A 88 -1.59 13.58 5.49
CA ASN A 88 -0.64 13.17 6.52
C ASN A 88 -0.07 14.39 7.27
N THR A 89 0.77 14.15 8.28
CA THR A 89 1.44 15.21 9.06
C THR A 89 2.38 16.08 8.24
N LYS A 90 2.85 15.56 7.08
CA LYS A 90 3.68 16.29 6.10
C LYS A 90 2.84 17.11 5.10
N SER A 91 1.52 17.19 5.30
CA SER A 91 0.56 17.86 4.40
C SER A 91 0.41 17.23 3.01
N GLU A 92 0.93 16.03 2.80
CA GLU A 92 0.77 15.26 1.56
C GLU A 92 -0.62 14.62 1.52
N THR A 93 -1.20 14.51 0.32
CA THR A 93 -2.49 13.85 0.13
C THR A 93 -2.29 12.37 -0.17
N ILE A 94 -2.73 11.53 0.77
CA ILE A 94 -2.56 10.08 0.75
C ILE A 94 -3.90 9.41 0.47
N VAL A 95 -3.88 8.38 -0.38
CA VAL A 95 -5.02 7.52 -0.69
C VAL A 95 -4.74 6.14 -0.11
N ILE A 96 -5.61 5.69 0.79
CA ILE A 96 -5.66 4.28 1.20
C ILE A 96 -6.73 3.61 0.32
N LYS A 97 -6.29 2.69 -0.53
CA LYS A 97 -7.15 1.94 -1.45
C LYS A 97 -7.50 0.59 -0.84
N GLU A 98 -8.78 0.24 -0.81
CA GLU A 98 -9.28 -1.03 -0.31
C GLU A 98 -9.64 -1.97 -1.46
N HIS A 99 -8.99 -3.12 -1.50
CA HIS A 99 -9.23 -4.20 -2.45
C HIS A 99 -9.83 -5.39 -1.72
N SER A 100 -11.09 -5.29 -1.28
CA SER A 100 -11.73 -6.32 -0.44
C SER A 100 -11.88 -7.69 -1.12
N LEU A 101 -11.75 -7.77 -2.45
CA LEU A 101 -11.76 -9.04 -3.20
C LEU A 101 -10.34 -9.59 -3.44
N GLY A 102 -9.30 -8.78 -3.25
CA GLY A 102 -7.94 -9.06 -3.74
C GLY A 102 -7.88 -9.18 -5.27
N HIS A 103 -6.83 -9.83 -5.77
CA HIS A 103 -6.59 -10.09 -7.19
C HIS A 103 -6.29 -11.58 -7.42
N THR A 104 -7.22 -12.31 -8.00
CA THR A 104 -7.10 -13.78 -8.20
C THR A 104 -5.90 -14.23 -9.04
N LYS A 105 -5.31 -13.34 -9.85
CA LYS A 105 -4.10 -13.60 -10.65
C LYS A 105 -2.79 -13.22 -9.92
N ALA A 106 -2.87 -12.64 -8.73
CA ALA A 106 -1.69 -12.24 -7.97
C ALA A 106 -1.16 -13.39 -7.11
N THR A 107 0.11 -13.28 -6.71
CA THR A 107 0.74 -14.19 -5.75
C THR A 107 0.28 -13.86 -4.33
N SER A 108 0.18 -14.87 -3.47
CA SER A 108 -0.12 -14.69 -2.05
C SER A 108 0.82 -13.67 -1.40
N GLY A 109 0.27 -12.78 -0.58
CA GLY A 109 1.01 -11.68 0.02
C GLY A 109 1.30 -10.52 -0.93
N HIS A 110 1.07 -10.67 -2.24
CA HIS A 110 1.32 -9.64 -3.25
C HIS A 110 0.01 -9.16 -3.92
N GLY A 111 -1.06 -9.15 -3.13
CA GLY A 111 -2.36 -8.62 -3.53
C GLY A 111 -3.39 -9.67 -3.94
N ALA A 112 -3.12 -10.96 -3.72
CA ALA A 112 -4.10 -12.02 -3.95
C ALA A 112 -5.26 -11.96 -2.94
N GLU A 113 -4.92 -11.68 -1.70
CA GLU A 113 -5.83 -11.57 -0.56
C GLU A 113 -6.51 -10.21 -0.50
N PRO A 114 -7.61 -10.06 0.26
CA PRO A 114 -8.13 -8.76 0.66
C PRO A 114 -7.03 -7.92 1.30
N HIS A 115 -6.83 -6.70 0.78
CA HIS A 115 -5.75 -5.86 1.26
C HIS A 115 -6.05 -4.37 1.06
N PHE A 116 -5.20 -3.54 1.69
CA PHE A 116 -5.07 -2.14 1.37
C PHE A 116 -3.75 -1.83 0.65
N ASN A 117 -3.76 -0.81 -0.19
CA ASN A 117 -2.54 -0.14 -0.64
C ASN A 117 -2.54 1.31 -0.17
N VAL A 118 -1.35 1.83 0.13
CA VAL A 118 -1.13 3.24 0.42
C VAL A 118 -0.45 3.89 -0.79
N ARG A 119 -1.04 4.98 -1.31
CA ARG A 119 -0.59 5.64 -2.54
C ARG A 119 -0.64 7.17 -2.39
N PRO A 120 0.24 7.93 -3.05
CA PRO A 120 0.06 9.37 -3.19
C PRO A 120 -1.06 9.67 -4.20
N ILE A 121 -1.78 10.79 -4.01
CA ILE A 121 -2.92 11.16 -4.87
C ILE A 121 -2.56 11.34 -6.36
N ASN A 122 -1.33 11.75 -6.64
CA ASN A 122 -0.85 11.98 -8.01
C ASN A 122 -0.45 10.69 -8.75
N ASN A 123 -0.36 9.55 -8.06
CA ASN A 123 -0.11 8.24 -8.65
C ASN A 123 -0.77 7.13 -7.82
N THR A 124 -2.09 7.02 -7.95
CA THR A 124 -2.91 6.05 -7.21
C THR A 124 -2.81 4.61 -7.71
N GLN A 125 -2.14 4.38 -8.86
CA GLN A 125 -2.01 3.05 -9.45
C GLN A 125 -0.73 2.35 -8.98
N THR A 126 0.43 3.02 -9.11
CA THR A 126 1.74 2.41 -8.85
C THR A 126 2.62 3.21 -7.89
N GLY A 127 2.13 4.35 -7.40
CA GLY A 127 2.86 5.22 -6.51
C GLY A 127 3.28 4.54 -5.21
N TYR A 128 4.21 5.14 -4.50
CA TYR A 128 4.72 4.62 -3.25
C TYR A 128 4.80 5.75 -2.24
N VAL A 129 4.43 5.47 -1.00
CA VAL A 129 4.56 6.39 0.12
C VAL A 129 5.67 5.81 0.99
N GLU A 130 6.66 6.62 1.33
CA GLU A 130 7.79 6.19 2.17
C GLU A 130 7.29 5.58 3.48
N SER A 131 8.05 4.60 4.00
CA SER A 131 7.74 3.87 5.23
C SER A 131 6.44 3.03 5.20
N THR A 132 5.82 2.82 4.04
CA THR A 132 4.64 1.95 3.91
C THR A 132 4.96 0.59 3.30
N TYR A 133 4.13 -0.41 3.59
CA TYR A 133 4.18 -1.70 2.90
C TYR A 133 3.54 -1.61 1.52
N GLY A 134 3.96 -2.49 0.62
CA GLY A 134 3.31 -2.69 -0.67
C GLY A 134 1.85 -3.08 -0.50
N HIS A 135 1.59 -4.05 0.38
CA HIS A 135 0.26 -4.58 0.67
C HIS A 135 0.04 -4.68 2.17
N TYR A 136 -1.17 -4.31 2.59
CA TYR A 136 -1.64 -4.45 3.95
C TYR A 136 -2.79 -5.45 3.94
N ASN A 137 -2.49 -6.72 4.17
CA ASN A 137 -3.43 -7.84 4.09
C ASN A 137 -4.28 -7.97 5.37
N PHE A 138 -5.49 -8.51 5.24
CA PHE A 138 -6.42 -8.73 6.36
C PHE A 138 -7.43 -9.84 6.11
#